data_AF-A0A9D2DUC0-F1
#
_entry.id   AF-A0A9D2DUC0-F1
#
_cell.length_a   1.000
_cell.length_b   1.000
_cell.length_c   1.000
_cell.angle_alpha   90.00
_cell.angle_beta   90.00
_cell.angle_gamma   90.00
#
_symmetry.space_group_name_H-M   'P 1'
#
loop_
_entity.id
_entity.type
_entity.pdbx_description
1 polymer ?
#
loop_
_entity_poly.entity_id
_entity_poly.type
_entity_poly.pdbx_seq_one_letter_code
_entity_poly.pdbx_strand_id
1 'polypeptide(L)' 'RVVAEVTLSKKEYDRFREDLMEDYGFISQHTQKTGVKDGQFLCILVRKVGTKHTAIAVESDGYDYARYAALVRI' A
#
# COMPACT_ATOMS: atom_id res chain seq x y z
N ARG A 1 -4.20 -9.88 5.28
CA ARG A 1 -3.67 -9.47 6.60
C ARG A 1 -2.81 -8.23 6.43
N VAL A 2 -2.95 -7.25 7.31
CA VAL A 2 -2.11 -6.03 7.28
C VAL A 2 -0.77 -6.31 7.95
N VAL A 3 0.34 -5.95 7.31
CA VAL A 3 1.71 -6.10 7.84
C VAL A 3 2.38 -4.77 8.19
N ALA A 4 1.89 -3.65 7.65
CA ALA A 4 2.31 -2.31 8.04
C ALA A 4 1.22 -1.29 7.67
N GLU A 5 1.26 -0.12 8.30
CA GLU A 5 0.46 1.05 7.92
C GLU A 5 1.39 2.22 7.54
N VAL A 6 1.09 2.87 6.42
CA VAL A 6 1.81 4.03 5.89
C VAL A 6 0.83 5.18 5.81
N THR A 7 1.14 6.31 6.46
CA THR A 7 0.36 7.54 6.34
C THR A 7 1.12 8.54 5.49
N LEU A 8 0.52 8.93 4.38
CA LEU A 8 1.07 9.89 3.42
C LEU A 8 0.43 11.27 3.61
N SER A 9 1.18 12.32 3.28
CA SER A 9 0.61 13.65 3.09
C SER A 9 -0.41 13.66 1.94
N LYS A 10 -1.22 14.73 1.83
CA LYS A 10 -2.15 14.87 0.69
C LYS A 10 -1.42 14.76 -0.66
N LYS A 11 -0.30 15.45 -0.82
CA LYS A 11 0.44 15.51 -2.09
C LYS A 11 0.99 14.13 -2.48
N GLU A 12 1.59 13.43 -1.53
CA GLU A 12 2.14 12.09 -1.76
C GLU A 12 1.04 11.06 -2.06
N TYR A 13 -0.06 11.11 -1.31
CA TYR A 13 -1.18 10.19 -1.51
C TYR A 13 -1.88 10.42 -2.86
N ASP A 14 -2.07 11.67 -3.26
CA ASP A 14 -2.70 11.98 -4.53
C ASP A 14 -1.81 11.50 -5.71
N ARG A 15 -0.49 11.74 -5.65
CA ARG A 15 0.48 11.18 -6.62
C ARG A 15 0.42 9.65 -6.67
N PHE A 16 0.47 9.00 -5.51
CA PHE A 16 0.37 7.55 -5.40
C PHE A 16 -0.89 7.00 -6.06
N ARG A 17 -2.03 7.68 -5.92
CA ARG A 17 -3.28 7.26 -6.55
C ARG A 17 -3.35 7.51 -8.06
N GLU A 18 -2.60 8.49 -8.56
CA GLU A 18 -2.56 8.82 -9.98
C GLU A 18 -1.73 7.80 -10.77
N ASP A 19 -0.66 7.27 -10.16
CA ASP A 19 0.18 6.24 -10.77
C ASP A 19 0.59 5.17 -9.76
N LEU A 20 -0.14 4.04 -9.77
CA LEU A 20 0.15 2.87 -8.93
C LEU A 20 1.35 2.04 -9.44
N MET A 21 1.82 2.30 -10.66
CA MET A 21 2.91 1.58 -11.32
C MET A 21 4.27 2.28 -11.14
N GLU A 22 4.29 3.51 -10.63
CA GLU A 22 5.52 4.21 -10.24
C GLU A 22 6.17 3.53 -9.02
N ASP A 23 7.51 3.56 -8.97
CA ASP A 23 8.26 3.08 -7.81
C ASP A 23 8.15 4.06 -6.63
N TYR A 24 7.77 3.54 -5.47
CA TYR A 24 7.61 4.32 -4.26
C TYR A 24 8.48 3.76 -3.14
N GLY A 25 9.33 4.62 -2.56
CA GLY A 25 10.22 4.22 -1.47
C GLY A 25 9.49 3.63 -0.24
N PHE A 26 8.26 4.08 0.03
CA PHE A 26 7.45 3.49 1.11
C PHE A 26 6.96 2.06 0.80
N ILE A 27 6.89 1.66 -0.48
CA ILE A 27 6.62 0.27 -0.90
C ILE A 27 7.93 -0.52 -0.88
N SER A 28 9.02 0.03 -1.41
CA SER A 28 10.36 -0.61 -1.40
C SER A 28 10.77 -1.08 0.00
N GLN A 29 10.43 -0.31 1.04
CA GLN A 29 10.71 -0.64 2.46
C GLN A 29 9.95 -1.88 2.99
N HIS A 30 8.94 -2.37 2.27
CA HIS A 30 8.01 -3.40 2.73
C HIS A 30 7.92 -4.61 1.79
N THR A 31 8.67 -4.65 0.69
CA THR A 31 8.61 -5.71 -0.33
C THR A 31 8.85 -7.12 0.22
N GLN A 32 9.72 -7.25 1.22
CA GLN A 32 10.01 -8.53 1.88
C GLN A 32 8.94 -8.96 2.90
N LYS A 33 7.95 -8.09 3.17
CA LYS A 33 6.86 -8.32 4.15
C LYS A 33 5.51 -8.53 3.47
N THR A 34 5.35 -8.06 2.24
CA THR A 34 4.19 -8.31 1.37
C THR A 34 4.32 -9.67 0.67
N GLY A 35 3.28 -10.11 -0.04
CA GLY A 35 3.23 -11.40 -0.72
C GLY A 35 1.99 -12.21 -0.34
N VAL A 36 1.97 -13.47 -0.77
CA VAL A 36 0.96 -14.45 -0.33
C VAL A 36 1.62 -15.47 0.59
N LYS A 37 1.08 -15.63 1.80
CA LYS A 37 1.52 -16.65 2.75
C LYS A 37 0.31 -17.37 3.32
N ASP A 38 0.35 -18.71 3.30
CA ASP A 38 -0.73 -19.56 3.81
C ASP A 38 -2.11 -19.21 3.20
N GLY A 39 -2.13 -18.90 1.90
CA GLY A 39 -3.33 -18.49 1.16
C GLY A 39 -3.85 -17.08 1.47
N GLN A 40 -3.13 -16.28 2.27
CA GLN A 40 -3.52 -14.93 2.64
C GLN A 40 -2.58 -13.89 2.02
N PHE A 41 -3.18 -12.86 1.42
CA PHE A 41 -2.45 -11.66 1.01
C PHE A 41 -1.91 -10.92 2.24
N LEU A 42 -0.64 -10.57 2.22
CA LEU A 42 0.06 -9.74 3.19
C LEU A 42 0.20 -8.35 2.61
N CYS A 43 -0.53 -7.37 3.15
CA CYS A 43 -0.62 -6.05 2.56
C CYS A 43 -0.09 -4.97 3.50
N ILE A 44 0.50 -3.91 2.95
CA ILE A 44 0.58 -2.63 3.65
C ILE A 44 -0.74 -1.87 3.44
N LEU A 45 -1.16 -1.08 4.43
CA LEU A 45 -2.26 -0.13 4.27
C LEU A 45 -1.70 1.28 4.09
N VAL A 46 -1.95 1.86 2.93
CA VAL A 46 -1.56 3.23 2.60
C VAL A 46 -2.75 4.17 2.82
N ARG A 47 -2.58 5.16 3.67
CA ARG A 47 -3.61 6.14 4.06
C ARG A 47 -3.17 7.55 3.73
N LYS A 48 -4.15 8.42 3.50
CA LYS A 48 -3.95 9.86 3.52
C LYS A 48 -4.10 10.38 4.94
N VAL A 49 -3.22 11.30 5.35
CA VAL A 49 -3.34 11.99 6.63
C VAL A 49 -4.74 12.61 6.81
N GLY A 50 -5.35 12.37 7.97
CA GLY A 50 -6.71 12.82 8.28
C GLY A 50 -7.85 11.93 7.81
N THR A 51 -7.60 10.91 6.96
CA THR A 51 -8.62 9.96 6.51
C THR A 51 -8.70 8.75 7.45
N LYS A 52 -9.88 8.48 8.02
CA LYS A 52 -10.09 7.37 8.97
C LYS A 52 -10.76 6.13 8.36
N HIS A 53 -11.64 6.32 7.39
CA HIS A 53 -12.57 5.27 6.94
C HIS A 53 -12.14 4.53 5.66
N THR A 54 -11.07 4.97 5.02
CA THR A 54 -10.57 4.36 3.79
C THR A 54 -9.05 4.29 3.76
N ALA A 55 -8.54 3.30 3.05
CA ALA A 55 -7.13 3.09 2.76
C ALA A 55 -6.96 2.33 1.45
N ILE A 56 -5.75 2.31 0.91
CA ILE A 56 -5.38 1.40 -0.19
C ILE A 56 -4.55 0.28 0.41
N ALA A 57 -5.05 -0.95 0.33
CA ALA A 57 -4.26 -2.14 0.64
C ALA A 57 -3.36 -2.42 -0.55
N VAL A 58 -2.05 -2.54 -0.32
CA VAL A 58 -1.05 -2.86 -1.34
C VAL A 58 -0.35 -4.15 -0.98
N GLU A 59 -0.37 -5.09 -1.92
CA GLU A 59 0.52 -6.25 -1.94
C GLU A 59 1.45 -6.07 -3.15
N SER A 60 2.76 -6.04 -2.91
CA SER A 60 3.72 -5.56 -3.89
C SER A 60 4.45 -6.67 -4.65
N ASP A 61 4.32 -7.92 -4.23
CA ASP A 61 4.92 -9.12 -4.81
C ASP A 61 6.42 -8.97 -5.10
N GLY A 62 7.14 -8.33 -4.16
CA GLY A 62 8.57 -8.05 -4.29
C GLY A 62 8.92 -6.82 -5.13
N TYR A 63 7.96 -6.14 -5.75
CA TYR A 63 8.16 -4.91 -6.52
C TYR A 63 8.06 -3.65 -5.66
N ASP A 64 8.63 -2.55 -6.16
CA ASP A 64 8.66 -1.24 -5.53
C ASP A 64 7.43 -0.37 -5.85
N TYR A 65 6.46 -0.92 -6.59
CA TYR A 65 5.19 -0.30 -6.93
C TYR A 65 4.01 -1.14 -6.43
N ALA A 66 2.78 -0.62 -6.57
CA ALA A 66 1.58 -1.29 -6.07
C ALA A 66 1.05 -2.34 -7.06
N ARG A 67 1.79 -3.45 -7.21
CA ARG A 67 1.46 -4.57 -8.12
C ARG A 67 0.01 -5.04 -7.98
N TYR A 68 -0.43 -5.22 -6.74
CA TYR A 68 -1.83 -5.48 -6.40
C TYR A 68 -2.32 -4.44 -5.41
N ALA A 69 -3.46 -3.83 -5.72
CA ALA A 69 -4.04 -2.78 -4.91
C ALA A 69 -5.56 -2.91 -4.78
N ALA A 70 -6.09 -2.59 -3.61
CA ALA A 70 -7.53 -2.50 -3.38
C ALA A 70 -7.87 -1.28 -2.50
N LEU A 71 -8.86 -0.49 -2.92
CA LEU A 71 -9.46 0.51 -2.06
C LEU A 71 -10.37 -0.20 -1.05
N VAL A 72 -10.05 -0.07 0.24
CA VAL A 72 -10.79 -0.73 1.32
C VAL A 72 -11.48 0.29 2.22
N ARG A 73 -12.65 -0.10 2.76
CA ARG A 73 -13.32 0.60 3.86
C ARG A 73 -12.88 -0.04 5.18
N ILE A 74 -12.69 0.79 6.21
CA ILE A 74 -12.17 0.41 7.53
C ILE A 74 -13.11 0.95 8.61
#